data_AF-A0A257TBI7-F1
#
_entry.id   AF-A0A257TBI7-F1
#
_cell.length_a   1.000
_cell.length_b   1.000
_cell.length_c   1.000
_cell.angle_alpha   90.00
_cell.angle_beta   90.00
_cell.angle_gamma   90.00
#
_symmetry.space_group_name_H-M   'P 1'
#
loop_
_entity.id
_entity.type
_entity.pdbx_description
1 polymer ?
#
loop_
_entity_poly.entity_id
_entity_poly.type
_entity_poly.pdbx_seq_one_letter_code
_entity_poly.pdbx_strand_id
1 'polypeptide(L)'
;MSSLIALCSALLGLCVPSVVDAGERTVSFVNEIVPVLTKAGCNAGVCHAKAGNGQNGFQLSLLGFEPLDDYEQLVKKARGRRLSFASPDHSLILLKASAQVPHGGGRRLGPSSEGYALLRTWIAQGAPLGSDAEPRLESFEVQ
;
A
#
# COMPACT_ATOMS: atom_id res chain seq x y z
N MET A 1 -10.22 36.77 66.33
CA MET A 1 -11.14 35.82 65.68
C MET A 1 -10.85 35.87 64.20
N SER A 2 -10.28 34.79 63.67
CA SER A 2 -9.62 34.71 62.37
C SER A 2 -10.61 34.77 61.20
N SER A 3 -10.33 35.61 60.20
CA SER A 3 -11.00 35.54 58.90
C SER A 3 -9.98 35.12 57.84
N LEU A 4 -9.98 33.84 57.50
CA LEU A 4 -9.31 33.30 56.32
C LEU A 4 -10.24 33.47 55.12
N ILE A 5 -9.82 34.26 54.13
CA ILE A 5 -10.44 34.31 52.81
C ILE A 5 -9.77 33.21 51.98
N ALA A 6 -10.53 32.18 51.61
CA ALA A 6 -10.09 31.10 50.75
C ALA A 6 -10.03 31.58 49.29
N LEU A 7 -8.83 31.61 48.71
CA LEU A 7 -8.61 31.87 47.30
C LEU A 7 -8.94 30.58 46.52
N CYS A 8 -10.11 30.56 45.86
CA CYS A 8 -10.52 29.46 45.01
C CYS A 8 -9.85 29.64 43.63
N SER A 9 -8.69 29.01 43.43
CA SER A 9 -8.01 29.00 42.13
C SER A 9 -8.76 28.10 41.16
N ALA A 10 -9.46 28.71 40.20
CA ALA A 10 -10.07 28.02 39.07
C ALA A 10 -8.96 27.51 38.14
N LEU A 11 -8.63 26.22 38.26
CA LEU A 11 -7.85 25.51 37.26
C LEU A 11 -8.72 25.31 36.01
N LEU A 12 -8.54 26.18 35.01
CA LEU A 12 -9.00 25.91 33.65
C LEU A 12 -8.28 24.66 33.14
N GLY A 13 -8.93 23.50 33.27
CA GLY A 13 -8.49 22.27 32.63
C GLY A 13 -8.62 22.42 31.11
N LEU A 14 -7.49 22.59 30.43
CA LEU A 14 -7.41 22.35 28.99
C LEU A 14 -7.80 20.88 28.74
N CYS A 15 -8.99 20.66 28.21
CA CYS A 15 -9.32 19.39 27.55
C CYS A 15 -8.50 19.35 26.27
N VAL A 16 -7.29 18.77 26.35
CA VAL A 16 -6.52 18.43 25.16
C VAL A 16 -7.28 17.30 24.49
N PRO A 17 -7.81 17.46 23.26
CA PRO A 17 -8.41 16.33 22.57
C PRO A 17 -7.30 15.31 22.37
N SER A 18 -7.46 14.14 22.99
CA SER A 18 -6.61 12.99 22.68
C SER A 18 -6.86 12.68 21.22
N VAL A 19 -5.90 13.00 20.36
CA VAL A 19 -5.85 12.42 19.02
C VAL A 19 -5.71 10.92 19.27
N VAL A 20 -6.79 10.18 19.03
CA VAL A 20 -6.70 8.74 18.86
C VAL A 20 -5.77 8.55 17.67
N ASP A 21 -4.54 8.12 17.95
CA ASP A 21 -3.69 7.51 16.93
C ASP A 21 -4.46 6.28 16.47
N ALA A 22 -5.20 6.43 15.37
CA ALA A 22 -5.72 5.30 14.65
C ALA A 22 -4.47 4.59 14.14
N GLY A 23 -3.98 3.63 14.92
CA GLY A 23 -2.76 2.89 14.64
C GLY A 23 -2.68 2.59 13.16
N GLU A 24 -1.55 2.95 12.55
CA GLU A 24 -1.38 3.06 11.11
C GLU A 24 -2.09 1.93 10.37
N ARG A 25 -3.18 2.28 9.65
CA ARG A 25 -4.06 1.29 9.02
C ARG A 25 -3.24 0.38 8.10
N THR A 26 -3.40 -0.93 8.28
CA THR A 26 -2.80 -1.94 7.40
C THR A 26 -3.28 -1.72 5.96
N VAL A 27 -2.33 -1.59 5.03
CA VAL A 27 -2.61 -1.49 3.60
C VAL A 27 -2.94 -2.87 3.06
N SER A 28 -4.09 -3.02 2.41
CA SER A 28 -4.55 -4.28 1.84
C SER A 28 -3.88 -4.55 0.49
N PHE A 29 -3.39 -5.77 0.27
CA PHE A 29 -2.90 -6.14 -1.05
C PHE A 29 -4.04 -6.13 -2.08
N VAL A 30 -5.19 -6.72 -1.72
CA VAL A 30 -6.32 -6.91 -2.64
C VAL A 30 -7.03 -5.59 -2.91
N ASN A 31 -7.35 -4.84 -1.85
CA ASN A 31 -8.21 -3.67 -1.97
C ASN A 31 -7.46 -2.40 -2.38
N GLU A 32 -6.13 -2.35 -2.23
CA GLU A 32 -5.36 -1.13 -2.47
C GLU A 32 -4.19 -1.33 -3.44
N ILE A 33 -3.39 -2.37 -3.26
CA ILE A 33 -2.21 -2.60 -4.09
C ILE A 33 -2.57 -3.11 -5.48
N VAL A 34 -3.49 -4.07 -5.60
CA VAL A 34 -3.96 -4.55 -6.89
C VAL A 34 -4.53 -3.40 -7.74
N PRO A 35 -5.44 -2.54 -7.24
CA PRO A 35 -5.89 -1.36 -7.98
C PRO A 35 -4.77 -0.39 -8.38
N VAL A 36 -3.77 -0.15 -7.51
CA VAL A 36 -2.59 0.67 -7.87
C VAL A 36 -1.85 0.07 -9.06
N LEU A 37 -1.59 -1.24 -9.04
CA LEU A 37 -0.91 -1.93 -10.13
C LEU A 37 -1.74 -1.92 -11.42
N THR A 38 -3.05 -2.09 -11.31
CA THR A 38 -3.99 -2.03 -12.44
C THR A 38 -4.02 -0.65 -13.07
N LYS A 39 -4.19 0.40 -12.27
CA LYS A 39 -4.21 1.79 -12.74
C LYS A 39 -2.88 2.20 -13.39
N ALA A 40 -1.76 1.67 -12.89
CA ALA A 40 -0.43 1.88 -13.47
C ALA A 40 -0.19 1.05 -14.77
N GLY A 41 -1.10 0.15 -15.13
CA GLY A 41 -1.00 -0.72 -16.30
C GLY A 41 0.01 -1.86 -16.13
N CYS A 42 0.44 -2.17 -14.90
CA CYS A 42 1.43 -3.21 -14.64
C CYS A 42 0.92 -4.59 -15.06
N ASN A 43 -0.36 -4.87 -14.80
CA ASN A 43 -1.04 -6.12 -15.12
C ASN A 43 -1.96 -6.02 -16.36
N ALA A 44 -1.75 -5.00 -17.20
CA ALA A 44 -2.50 -4.80 -18.43
C ALA A 44 -1.76 -5.43 -19.61
N GLY A 45 -2.14 -6.64 -20.02
CA GLY A 45 -1.86 -7.37 -21.28
C GLY A 45 -0.43 -7.49 -21.83
N VAL A 46 0.37 -6.43 -21.84
CA VAL A 46 1.53 -6.24 -22.73
C VAL A 46 2.86 -6.66 -22.09
N CYS A 47 3.04 -6.43 -20.79
CA CYS A 47 4.35 -6.62 -20.14
C CYS A 47 4.36 -7.67 -19.02
N HIS A 48 3.57 -7.53 -17.97
CA HIS A 48 3.55 -8.50 -16.87
C HIS A 48 2.26 -9.31 -16.79
N ALA A 49 1.24 -9.04 -17.62
CA ALA A 49 0.06 -9.87 -17.62
C ALA A 49 0.41 -11.32 -18.01
N LYS A 50 -0.09 -12.29 -17.25
CA LYS A 50 0.06 -13.73 -17.48
C LYS A 50 -0.49 -14.13 -18.85
N ALA A 51 -1.61 -13.51 -19.26
CA ALA A 51 -2.18 -13.65 -20.60
C ALA A 51 -1.23 -13.22 -21.73
N GLY A 52 -0.29 -12.31 -21.45
CA GLY A 52 0.78 -11.86 -22.36
C GLY A 52 2.13 -12.55 -22.13
N ASN A 53 2.15 -13.68 -21.41
CA ASN A 53 3.35 -14.43 -21.06
C ASN A 53 4.40 -13.61 -20.29
N GLY A 54 3.94 -12.82 -19.30
CA GLY A 54 4.70 -11.82 -18.53
C GLY A 54 6.24 -11.92 -18.51
N GLN A 55 6.90 -10.78 -18.70
CA GLN A 55 8.33 -10.70 -18.99
C GLN A 55 9.23 -11.12 -17.81
N ASN A 56 10.36 -11.76 -18.13
CA ASN A 56 11.43 -12.11 -17.18
C ASN A 56 10.95 -12.96 -15.99
N GLY A 57 9.93 -13.81 -16.20
CA GLY A 57 9.35 -14.63 -15.15
C GLY A 57 8.62 -13.83 -14.07
N PHE A 58 8.15 -12.62 -14.39
CA PHE A 58 7.22 -11.86 -13.57
C PHE A 58 5.86 -11.79 -14.25
N GLN A 59 4.90 -12.52 -13.68
CA GLN A 59 3.56 -12.66 -14.21
C GLN A 59 2.55 -12.21 -13.15
N LEU A 60 1.62 -11.35 -13.56
CA LEU A 60 0.46 -10.91 -12.81
C LEU A 60 -0.78 -11.31 -13.61
N SER A 61 -1.82 -11.76 -12.93
CA SER A 61 -3.14 -12.02 -13.48
C SER A 61 -3.68 -10.77 -14.19
N LEU A 62 -4.45 -10.98 -15.26
CA LEU A 62 -4.98 -9.86 -16.04
C LEU A 62 -5.90 -9.00 -15.16
N LEU A 63 -5.58 -7.71 -15.03
CA LEU A 63 -6.32 -6.74 -14.22
C LEU A 63 -6.50 -7.13 -12.73
N GLY A 64 -5.70 -8.07 -12.21
CA GLY A 64 -5.79 -8.50 -10.81
C GLY A 64 -6.85 -9.57 -10.53
N PHE A 65 -7.25 -10.34 -11.55
CA PHE A 65 -8.26 -11.39 -11.45
C PHE A 65 -7.92 -12.51 -10.45
N GLU A 66 -6.64 -12.83 -10.25
CA GLU A 66 -6.15 -13.85 -9.31
C GLU A 66 -5.23 -13.21 -8.25
N PRO A 67 -5.76 -12.42 -7.30
CA PRO A 67 -4.93 -11.62 -6.40
C PRO A 67 -4.00 -12.46 -5.51
N LEU A 68 -4.38 -13.70 -5.17
CA LEU A 68 -3.51 -14.58 -4.39
C LEU A 68 -2.30 -15.07 -5.21
N ASP A 69 -2.46 -15.37 -6.50
CA ASP A 69 -1.34 -15.71 -7.39
C ASP A 69 -0.45 -14.48 -7.61
N ASP A 70 -1.05 -13.30 -7.75
CA ASP A 70 -0.32 -12.03 -7.89
C ASP A 70 0.55 -11.73 -6.68
N TYR A 71 0.01 -11.96 -5.48
CA TYR A 71 0.74 -11.84 -4.23
C TYR A 71 1.93 -12.80 -4.20
N GLU A 72 1.73 -14.08 -4.54
CA GLU A 72 2.81 -15.06 -4.61
C GLU A 72 3.92 -14.64 -5.59
N GLN A 73 3.54 -14.15 -6.77
CA GLN A 73 4.46 -13.69 -7.82
C GLN A 73 5.26 -12.45 -7.40
N LEU A 74 4.61 -11.49 -6.76
CA LEU A 74 5.24 -10.26 -6.31
C LEU A 74 6.10 -10.47 -5.07
N VAL A 75 5.60 -11.21 -4.08
CA VAL A 75 6.20 -11.29 -2.74
C VAL A 75 7.16 -12.47 -2.60
N LYS A 76 6.82 -13.66 -3.12
CA LYS A 76 7.55 -14.91 -2.80
C LYS A 76 8.43 -15.43 -3.94
N LYS A 77 7.96 -15.35 -5.19
CA LYS A 77 8.71 -15.88 -6.36
C LYS A 77 10.05 -15.19 -6.55
N ALA A 78 10.96 -15.89 -7.25
CA ALA A 78 12.33 -15.43 -7.49
C ALA A 78 13.09 -15.05 -6.21
N ARG A 79 12.85 -15.79 -5.11
CA ARG A 79 13.47 -15.61 -3.79
C ARG A 79 13.19 -14.22 -3.19
N GLY A 80 11.98 -13.68 -3.42
CA GLY A 80 11.55 -12.40 -2.86
C GLY A 80 12.27 -11.16 -3.41
N ARG A 81 13.07 -11.30 -4.47
CA ARG A 81 13.95 -10.23 -5.00
C ARG A 81 13.26 -8.93 -5.46
N ARG A 82 11.94 -8.90 -5.47
CA ARG A 82 11.14 -7.75 -5.95
C ARG A 82 10.90 -6.73 -4.84
N LEU A 83 10.88 -7.17 -3.58
CA LEU A 83 10.59 -6.36 -2.41
C LEU A 83 11.79 -6.35 -1.46
N SER A 84 12.09 -5.19 -0.91
CA SER A 84 13.07 -5.01 0.16
C SER A 84 12.36 -4.40 1.36
N PHE A 85 11.97 -5.23 2.32
CA PHE A 85 11.24 -4.75 3.51
C PHE A 85 12.10 -3.84 4.40
N ALA A 86 13.40 -4.14 4.51
CA ALA A 86 14.35 -3.34 5.28
C ALA A 86 14.65 -1.98 4.63
N SER A 87 14.40 -1.85 3.33
CA SER A 87 14.63 -0.62 2.59
C SER A 87 13.59 -0.48 1.47
N PRO A 88 12.33 -0.10 1.81
CA PRO A 88 11.21 -0.11 0.87
C PRO A 88 11.51 0.62 -0.44
N ASP A 89 12.15 1.80 -0.37
CA ASP A 89 12.54 2.61 -1.53
C ASP A 89 13.48 1.90 -2.53
N HIS A 90 14.24 0.91 -2.05
CA HIS A 90 15.13 0.08 -2.88
C HIS A 90 14.47 -1.21 -3.37
N SER A 91 13.17 -1.37 -3.17
CA SER A 91 12.42 -2.48 -3.76
C SER A 91 12.44 -2.38 -5.27
N LEU A 92 12.82 -3.46 -5.94
CA LEU A 92 12.93 -3.50 -7.40
C LEU A 92 11.62 -3.10 -8.08
N ILE A 93 10.46 -3.44 -7.50
CA ILE A 93 9.16 -3.02 -8.02
C ILE A 93 9.03 -1.49 -8.08
N LEU A 94 9.45 -0.77 -7.04
CA LEU A 94 9.42 0.69 -7.00
C LEU A 94 10.46 1.28 -7.94
N LEU A 95 11.68 0.76 -7.94
CA LEU A 95 12.78 1.25 -8.79
C LEU A 95 12.43 1.12 -10.28
N LYS A 96 11.84 -0.02 -10.69
CA LYS A 96 11.39 -0.25 -12.06
C LYS A 96 10.19 0.61 -12.40
N ALA A 97 9.14 0.59 -11.57
CA ALA A 97 7.91 1.34 -11.85
C ALA A 97 8.14 2.85 -11.92
N SER A 98 9.08 3.40 -11.14
CA SER A 98 9.46 4.82 -11.18
C SER A 98 10.52 5.18 -12.22
N ALA A 99 11.01 4.20 -12.97
CA ALA A 99 12.11 4.36 -13.94
C ALA A 99 13.41 4.90 -13.34
N GLN A 100 13.64 4.71 -12.03
CA GLN A 100 14.95 4.95 -11.40
C GLN A 100 16.00 3.93 -11.85
N VAL A 101 15.55 2.75 -12.27
CA VAL A 101 16.33 1.81 -13.08
C VAL A 101 15.57 1.49 -14.37
N PRO A 102 16.24 1.06 -15.46
CA PRO A 102 15.55 0.80 -16.72
C PRO A 102 14.45 -0.26 -16.59
N HIS A 103 13.18 0.10 -16.82
CA HIS A 103 12.06 -0.85 -16.87
C HIS A 103 11.91 -1.47 -18.26
N GLY A 104 12.10 -0.69 -19.33
CA GLY A 104 11.77 -1.07 -20.71
C GLY A 104 10.33 -0.73 -21.09
N GLY A 105 9.41 -0.75 -20.13
CA GLY A 105 8.03 -0.26 -20.29
C GLY A 105 7.84 1.23 -20.01
N GLY A 106 8.90 2.00 -19.77
CA GLY A 106 8.82 3.40 -19.32
C GLY A 106 8.39 3.55 -17.86
N ARG A 107 8.16 4.79 -17.42
CA ARG A 107 7.70 5.12 -16.06
C ARG A 107 6.20 4.80 -15.91
N ARG A 108 5.85 4.08 -14.85
CA ARG A 108 4.47 3.65 -14.50
C ARG A 108 3.95 4.27 -13.22
N LEU A 109 4.80 4.44 -12.20
CA LEU A 109 4.47 5.07 -10.92
C LEU A 109 5.55 6.11 -10.59
N GLY A 110 5.21 7.39 -10.65
CA GLY A 110 6.15 8.46 -10.28
C GLY A 110 6.46 8.45 -8.77
N PRO A 111 7.68 8.79 -8.32
CA PRO A 111 8.02 8.83 -6.89
C PRO A 111 7.12 9.74 -6.03
N SER A 112 6.56 10.78 -6.64
CA SER A 112 5.62 11.70 -5.98
C SER A 112 4.15 11.30 -6.09
N SER A 113 3.84 10.13 -6.68
CA SER A 113 2.45 9.68 -6.85
C SER A 113 1.92 8.99 -5.61
N GLU A 114 0.62 9.13 -5.37
CA GLU A 114 -0.07 8.44 -4.28
C GLU A 114 0.10 6.92 -4.37
N GLY A 115 0.00 6.34 -5.57
CA GLY A 115 0.19 4.90 -5.78
C GLY A 115 1.61 4.43 -5.42
N TYR A 116 2.63 5.26 -5.67
CA TYR A 116 4.00 4.95 -5.22
C TYR A 116 4.10 4.98 -3.69
N ALA A 117 3.58 6.03 -3.06
CA ALA A 117 3.59 6.16 -1.60
C ALA A 117 2.84 5.01 -0.91
N LEU A 118 1.69 4.61 -1.47
CA LEU A 118 0.88 3.51 -0.96
C LEU A 118 1.59 2.16 -1.11
N LEU A 119 2.17 1.88 -2.27
CA LEU A 119 2.97 0.67 -2.49
C LEU A 119 4.20 0.61 -1.58
N ARG A 120 4.88 1.74 -1.39
CA ARG A 120 6.01 1.86 -0.46
C ARG A 120 5.58 1.57 0.99
N THR A 121 4.46 2.13 1.42
CA THR A 121 3.90 1.93 2.77
C THR A 121 3.56 0.46 3.00
N TRP A 122 2.87 -0.17 2.05
CA TRP A 122 2.58 -1.61 2.11
C TRP A 122 3.84 -2.47 2.22
N ILE A 123 4.90 -2.14 1.48
CA ILE A 123 6.19 -2.84 1.61
C ILE A 123 6.79 -2.62 3.01
N ALA A 124 6.74 -1.39 3.54
CA ALA A 124 7.23 -1.06 4.88
C ALA A 124 6.49 -1.83 5.98
N GLN A 125 5.20 -2.11 5.78
CA GLN A 125 4.37 -2.92 6.67
C GLN A 125 4.62 -4.44 6.54
N GLY A 126 5.60 -4.87 5.73
CA GLY A 126 5.91 -6.28 5.52
C GLY A 126 5.05 -6.97 4.46
N ALA A 127 4.44 -6.18 3.56
CA ALA A 127 3.58 -6.65 2.49
C ALA A 127 2.41 -7.55 2.96
N PRO A 128 1.56 -7.10 3.90
CA PRO A 128 0.42 -7.90 4.35
C PRO A 128 -0.55 -8.19 3.19
N LEU A 129 -1.10 -9.39 3.13
CA LEU A 129 -2.15 -9.73 2.15
C LEU A 129 -3.42 -8.90 2.41
N GLY A 130 -3.71 -8.67 3.68
CA GLY A 130 -4.87 -7.96 4.21
C GLY A 130 -5.22 -8.54 5.58
N SER A 131 -6.26 -8.02 6.21
CA SER A 131 -6.82 -8.57 7.47
C SER A 131 -8.19 -9.22 7.25
N ASP A 132 -8.53 -10.20 8.09
CA ASP A 132 -9.86 -10.86 8.05
C ASP A 132 -11.01 -9.89 8.33
N ALA A 133 -10.72 -8.73 8.93
CA ALA A 133 -11.68 -7.67 9.23
C ALA A 133 -11.87 -6.68 8.06
N GLU A 134 -11.22 -6.89 6.91
CA GLU A 134 -11.35 -5.99 5.77
C GLU A 134 -12.73 -6.05 5.12
N PRO A 135 -13.27 -4.90 4.69
CA PRO A 135 -14.50 -4.88 3.93
C PRO A 135 -14.33 -5.66 2.62
N ARG A 136 -15.30 -6.51 2.30
CA ARG A 136 -15.41 -7.20 1.01
C ARG A 136 -16.51 -6.55 0.19
N LEU A 137 -16.24 -6.34 -1.08
CA LEU A 137 -17.27 -5.88 -2.02
C LEU A 137 -18.29 -7.02 -2.22
N GLU A 138 -19.51 -6.82 -1.74
CA GLU A 138 -20.61 -7.79 -1.92
C GLU A 138 -21.39 -7.50 -3.20
N SER A 139 -21.62 -6.22 -3.51
CA SER A 139 -22.35 -5.80 -4.72
C SER A 139 -21.98 -4.37 -5.12
N PHE A 140 -22.16 -4.06 -6.41
CA PHE A 140 -22.17 -2.70 -6.93
C PHE A 140 -23.20 -2.59 -8.06
N GLU A 141 -23.82 -1.41 -8.20
CA GLU A 141 -24.77 -1.11 -9.25
C GLU A 141 -24.17 -0.03 -10.16
N VAL A 142 -24.42 -0.15 -11.47
CA VAL A 142 -23.99 0.83 -12.47
C VAL A 142 -25.22 1.56 -12.97
N GLN A 143 -25.13 2.90 -13.02
CA GLN A 143 -26.18 3.78 -13.54
C GLN A 143 -26.18 3.84 -15.07
#